data_AF-A0A6G4UEP2-F1
#
_entry.id   AF-A0A6G4UEP2-F1
#
_cell.length_a   1.000
_cell.length_b   1.000
_cell.length_c   1.000
_cell.angle_alpha   90.00
_cell.angle_beta   90.00
_cell.angle_gamma   90.00
#
_symmetry.space_group_name_H-M   'P 1'
#
loop_
_entity.id
_entity.type
_entity.pdbx_description
1 polymer ?
#
loop_
_entity_poly.entity_id
_entity_poly.type
_entity_poly.pdbx_seq_one_letter_code
_entity_poly.pdbx_strand_id
1 'polypeptide(L)'
;MKRSTFLKAAAGALAGGTGLVGASTAWGGEAGTTGAKSAKATAQPTALQVNKIADLTGPGLTTAYRMEATDLGIPVRTPDGRNLFVFGDTFEGAKVGAGWWRSPVALYSTTAAADLPSGVKWSGAVGGDAAQQLWEYEHDNPEFSTVLPSDVITIGDTMYLHVMVNKGLGTVVWTEIWKSADNGATWQHTGAKFAPDLHGGLFQMLTWGEGDDGYVYVYSSGFQRDKPMILQRVRSGSIADPGAYEPWGYKDGNWGWGNPPTPVLEGKFGELCLRPLGGKWILTWFNAGDYRIDGMIMDTPTSNLHEAQRATLIHGGEWGNEDDTHVAQLYGGYIIPGSTLGDLHLAVSQWNTTDNWPYRVMQFRVQGFGA
;
A
#
# COMPACT_ATOMS: atom_id res chain seq x y z
N MET A 1 -25.94 -4.70 -7.68
CA MET A 1 -25.77 -4.69 -6.21
C MET A 1 -25.11 -3.35 -5.85
N LYS A 2 -25.66 -2.56 -4.91
CA LYS A 2 -25.27 -1.14 -4.71
C LYS A 2 -23.82 -1.03 -4.21
N ARG A 3 -23.03 -0.14 -4.82
CA ARG A 3 -21.60 0.14 -4.50
C ARG A 3 -21.32 0.55 -3.03
N SER A 4 -22.37 0.81 -2.23
CA SER A 4 -22.26 1.30 -0.85
C SER A 4 -22.15 0.23 0.25
N THR A 5 -22.15 -1.06 -0.09
CA THR A 5 -22.11 -2.14 0.92
C THR A 5 -20.70 -2.62 1.26
N PHE A 6 -19.68 -2.29 0.46
CA PHE A 6 -18.32 -2.82 0.65
C PHE A 6 -17.49 -2.15 1.76
N LEU A 7 -17.91 -1.01 2.29
CA LEU A 7 -17.15 -0.27 3.33
C LEU A 7 -17.84 -0.20 4.69
N LYS A 8 -19.02 -0.80 4.86
CA LYS A 8 -19.80 -0.71 6.12
C LYS A 8 -19.49 -1.79 7.15
N ALA A 9 -18.47 -2.63 6.96
CA ALA A 9 -18.17 -3.73 7.87
C ALA A 9 -17.09 -3.40 8.92
N ALA A 10 -17.16 -2.24 9.59
CA ALA A 10 -16.57 -2.00 10.92
C ALA A 10 -16.87 -0.57 11.43
N ALA A 11 -18.05 -0.35 12.03
CA ALA A 11 -18.29 0.79 12.92
C ALA A 11 -19.41 0.42 13.90
N GLY A 12 -19.04 -0.25 14.99
CA GLY A 12 -19.94 -0.65 16.08
C GLY A 12 -19.50 -0.01 17.39
N ALA A 13 -20.24 1.04 17.76
CA ALA A 13 -20.21 1.86 18.97
C ALA A 13 -19.65 1.26 20.28
N LEU A 14 -18.79 2.02 20.96
CA LEU A 14 -18.62 1.95 22.42
C LEU A 14 -19.14 3.25 23.04
N ALA A 15 -20.26 3.12 23.75
CA ALA A 15 -20.87 4.16 24.57
C ALA A 15 -20.18 4.25 25.94
N GLY A 16 -20.17 5.46 26.49
CA GLY A 16 -19.38 5.87 27.64
C GLY A 16 -19.75 5.25 28.99
N GLY A 17 -18.80 5.35 29.91
CA GLY A 17 -18.95 5.10 31.33
C GLY A 17 -18.01 6.01 32.12
N THR A 18 -18.59 6.97 32.83
CA THR A 18 -17.97 7.91 33.76
C THR A 18 -17.48 7.23 35.04
N GLY A 19 -16.34 7.68 35.61
CA GLY A 19 -15.88 7.22 36.94
C GLY A 19 -14.67 7.97 37.52
N LEU A 20 -14.94 9.12 38.13
CA LEU A 20 -14.38 9.72 39.37
C LEU A 20 -12.87 9.63 39.75
N VAL A 21 -12.30 10.84 39.83
CA VAL A 21 -11.36 11.45 40.81
C VAL A 21 -10.90 10.63 42.03
N GLY A 22 -9.58 10.66 42.28
CA GLY A 22 -8.97 10.48 43.61
C GLY A 22 -7.53 11.01 43.64
N ALA A 23 -7.30 12.08 44.40
CA ALA A 23 -6.00 12.71 44.65
C ALA A 23 -5.46 12.32 46.04
N SER A 24 -4.13 12.35 46.23
CA SER A 24 -3.35 12.80 47.43
C SER A 24 -1.99 12.06 47.53
N THR A 25 -0.85 12.75 47.34
CA THR A 25 0.07 13.44 48.28
C THR A 25 1.24 12.62 48.84
N ALA A 26 2.44 13.05 48.43
CA ALA A 26 3.77 13.13 49.08
C ALA A 26 4.07 12.44 50.42
N TRP A 27 5.28 11.83 50.55
CA TRP A 27 6.45 12.42 51.25
C TRP A 27 7.70 11.50 51.28
N GLY A 28 8.89 12.11 51.14
CA GLY A 28 10.04 11.87 52.05
C GLY A 28 11.24 11.04 51.56
N GLY A 29 12.46 11.61 51.64
CA GLY A 29 13.65 10.87 52.11
C GLY A 29 14.93 10.84 51.25
N GLU A 30 15.78 11.85 51.43
CA GLU A 30 17.27 11.91 51.46
C GLU A 30 18.22 10.98 50.66
N ALA A 31 19.13 11.68 49.95
CA ALA A 31 20.59 11.57 49.88
C ALA A 31 21.31 10.20 49.80
N GLY A 32 21.97 9.99 48.66
CA GLY A 32 23.07 9.03 48.50
C GLY A 32 23.93 9.36 47.29
N THR A 33 25.08 10.01 47.50
CA THR A 33 26.12 10.22 46.50
C THR A 33 26.84 8.92 46.18
N THR A 34 26.85 8.45 44.93
CA THR A 34 27.98 7.65 44.38
C THR A 34 27.90 7.53 42.84
N GLY A 35 29.04 7.77 42.18
CA GLY A 35 29.41 7.10 40.93
C GLY A 35 28.78 7.63 39.64
N ALA A 36 29.40 8.65 39.04
CA ALA A 36 29.21 8.96 37.62
C ALA A 36 29.74 7.81 36.74
N LYS A 37 28.90 6.81 36.49
CA LYS A 37 29.04 5.93 35.32
C LYS A 37 28.37 6.68 34.18
N SER A 38 29.14 6.98 33.13
CA SER A 38 28.65 7.41 31.83
C SER A 38 27.66 6.36 31.31
N ALA A 39 26.38 6.55 31.62
CA ALA A 39 25.30 5.88 30.92
C ALA A 39 25.40 6.34 29.47
N LYS A 40 25.68 5.41 28.55
CA LYS A 40 25.33 5.61 27.14
C LYS A 40 23.86 6.00 27.17
N ALA A 41 23.56 7.24 26.80
CA ALA A 41 22.20 7.66 26.55
C ALA A 41 21.65 6.71 25.48
N THR A 42 20.86 5.72 25.89
CA THR A 42 19.94 5.06 25.00
C THR A 42 19.03 6.17 24.52
N ALA A 43 19.22 6.59 23.27
CA ALA A 43 18.30 7.51 22.62
C ALA A 43 16.89 7.01 22.93
N GLN A 44 16.09 7.86 23.56
CA GLN A 44 14.66 7.56 23.72
C GLN A 44 14.12 7.30 22.30
N PRO A 45 13.26 6.29 22.10
CA PRO A 45 12.62 6.10 20.82
C PRO A 45 12.02 7.44 20.41
N THR A 46 12.44 7.97 19.26
CA THR A 46 11.89 9.23 18.79
C THR A 46 10.40 8.98 18.55
N ALA A 47 9.52 9.74 19.22
CA ALA A 47 8.08 9.57 19.01
C ALA A 47 7.78 9.68 17.52
N LEU A 48 6.93 8.77 17.02
CA LEU A 48 6.52 8.75 15.62
C LEU A 48 5.91 10.11 15.25
N GLN A 49 6.47 10.78 14.24
CA GLN A 49 5.93 12.04 13.72
C GLN A 49 5.33 11.80 12.35
N VAL A 50 4.07 12.17 12.18
CA VAL A 50 3.32 11.95 10.96
C VAL A 50 2.73 13.29 10.53
N ASN A 51 2.94 13.66 9.26
CA ASN A 51 2.44 14.91 8.71
C ASN A 51 1.85 14.65 7.32
N LYS A 52 0.71 15.27 7.02
CA LYS A 52 0.22 15.35 5.65
C LYS A 52 1.02 16.41 4.90
N ILE A 53 1.68 16.02 3.81
CA ILE A 53 2.49 16.94 3.00
C ILE A 53 1.62 17.67 1.99
N ALA A 54 0.82 16.94 1.21
CA ALA A 54 -0.04 17.51 0.18
C ALA A 54 -1.09 16.49 -0.28
N ASP A 55 -2.16 16.99 -0.90
CA ASP A 55 -2.91 16.19 -1.86
C ASP A 55 -2.05 16.02 -3.12
N LEU A 56 -2.00 14.81 -3.67
CA LEU A 56 -1.26 14.50 -4.90
C LEU A 56 -2.16 14.56 -6.14
N THR A 57 -3.45 14.26 -5.98
CA THR A 57 -4.42 14.22 -7.08
C THR A 57 -5.67 14.99 -6.71
N GLY A 58 -6.39 15.48 -7.73
CA GLY A 58 -7.60 16.28 -7.53
C GLY A 58 -7.73 17.43 -8.54
N PRO A 59 -8.86 18.16 -8.52
CA PRO A 59 -9.06 19.38 -9.28
C PRO A 59 -7.92 20.38 -9.06
N GLY A 60 -7.40 20.93 -10.16
CA GLY A 60 -6.26 21.85 -10.17
C GLY A 60 -4.89 21.18 -10.00
N LEU A 61 -4.82 19.97 -9.44
CA LEU A 61 -3.56 19.23 -9.28
C LEU A 61 -3.28 18.31 -10.47
N THR A 62 -4.31 17.61 -10.93
CA THR A 62 -4.21 16.61 -12.01
C THR A 62 -5.22 16.82 -13.13
N THR A 63 -5.90 17.97 -13.15
CA THR A 63 -6.78 18.41 -14.25
C THR A 63 -6.05 18.43 -15.60
N ALA A 64 -4.77 18.82 -15.62
CA ALA A 64 -3.95 18.85 -16.83
C ALA A 64 -3.81 17.46 -17.49
N TYR A 65 -3.96 16.38 -16.71
CA TYR A 65 -3.90 15.00 -17.19
C TYR A 65 -5.29 14.36 -17.31
N ARG A 66 -6.36 15.15 -17.13
CA ARG A 66 -7.76 14.72 -17.10
C ARG A 66 -8.01 13.61 -16.08
N MET A 67 -7.49 13.73 -14.85
CA MET A 67 -7.67 12.73 -13.79
C MET A 67 -8.00 13.36 -12.42
N GLU A 68 -9.13 14.05 -12.31
CA GLU A 68 -9.49 14.77 -11.09
C GLU A 68 -9.98 13.87 -9.95
N ALA A 69 -10.37 12.63 -10.23
CA ALA A 69 -10.77 11.66 -9.21
C ALA A 69 -10.09 10.31 -9.50
N THR A 70 -9.30 9.82 -8.55
CA THR A 70 -8.46 8.62 -8.71
C THR A 70 -8.02 8.06 -7.37
N ASP A 71 -7.48 6.85 -7.37
CA ASP A 71 -6.88 6.24 -6.18
C ASP A 71 -5.61 5.42 -6.41
N LEU A 72 -5.16 4.80 -5.32
CA LEU A 72 -3.97 3.99 -5.15
C LEU A 72 -2.70 4.83 -5.18
N GLY A 73 -2.23 5.21 -6.38
CA GLY A 73 -0.97 5.94 -6.55
C GLY A 73 0.24 5.10 -6.13
N ILE A 74 0.31 3.88 -6.64
CA ILE A 74 1.36 2.88 -6.35
C ILE A 74 2.67 3.32 -7.01
N PRO A 75 3.71 3.67 -6.25
CA PRO A 75 4.92 4.24 -6.80
C PRO A 75 5.99 3.18 -7.07
N VAL A 76 6.77 3.39 -8.12
CA VAL A 76 7.91 2.56 -8.49
C VAL A 76 8.97 3.40 -9.20
N ARG A 77 10.24 3.02 -9.05
CA ARG A 77 11.34 3.60 -9.83
C ARG A 77 11.38 2.96 -11.21
N THR A 78 11.26 3.76 -12.27
CA THR A 78 11.44 3.31 -13.66
C THR A 78 12.93 3.11 -13.97
N PRO A 79 13.29 2.30 -14.98
CA PRO A 79 14.67 2.09 -15.41
C PRO A 79 15.43 3.38 -15.74
N ASP A 80 14.76 4.40 -16.30
CA ASP A 80 15.37 5.70 -16.63
C ASP A 80 15.58 6.65 -15.43
N GLY A 81 15.19 6.23 -14.22
CA GLY A 81 15.41 6.98 -12.99
C GLY A 81 14.22 7.84 -12.54
N ARG A 82 13.18 8.01 -13.36
CA ARG A 82 11.93 8.67 -12.94
C ARG A 82 11.12 7.78 -12.00
N ASN A 83 10.22 8.36 -11.22
CA ASN A 83 9.18 7.60 -10.53
C ASN A 83 7.94 7.50 -11.41
N LEU A 84 7.32 6.31 -11.47
CA LEU A 84 5.99 6.09 -12.03
C LEU A 84 5.02 5.86 -10.87
N PHE A 85 3.85 6.48 -10.92
CA PHE A 85 2.75 6.23 -9.98
C PHE A 85 1.59 5.63 -10.77
N VAL A 86 1.21 4.40 -10.42
CA VAL A 86 0.10 3.67 -11.06
C VAL A 86 -1.16 3.82 -10.22
N PHE A 87 -2.24 4.21 -10.85
CA PHE A 87 -3.52 4.51 -10.21
C PHE A 87 -4.59 3.51 -10.65
N GLY A 88 -5.62 3.35 -9.82
CA GLY A 88 -6.77 2.50 -10.11
C GLY A 88 -7.81 3.20 -10.97
N ASP A 89 -9.08 2.99 -10.62
CA ASP A 89 -10.20 3.62 -11.30
C ASP A 89 -10.00 5.15 -11.31
N THR A 90 -9.99 5.72 -12.50
CA THR A 90 -9.67 7.13 -12.71
C THR A 90 -10.74 7.80 -13.56
N PHE A 91 -11.21 8.95 -13.09
CA PHE A 91 -12.27 9.71 -13.72
C PHE A 91 -11.78 11.11 -14.09
N GLU A 92 -12.26 11.59 -15.24
CA GLU A 92 -11.93 12.93 -15.72
C GLU A 92 -12.38 14.03 -14.77
N GLY A 93 -13.61 13.93 -14.26
CA GLY A 93 -14.16 14.90 -13.32
C GLY A 93 -13.92 14.52 -11.86
N ALA A 94 -14.09 15.50 -10.99
CA ALA A 94 -13.89 15.40 -9.54
C ALA A 94 -14.85 14.46 -8.77
N LYS A 95 -15.42 13.42 -9.37
CA LYS A 95 -16.24 12.42 -8.65
C LYS A 95 -16.06 11.05 -9.30
N VAL A 96 -16.20 9.98 -8.51
CA VAL A 96 -16.32 8.63 -9.07
C VAL A 96 -17.48 8.58 -10.07
N GLY A 97 -17.18 8.15 -11.30
CA GLY A 97 -18.12 8.09 -12.41
C GLY A 97 -18.27 9.36 -13.24
N ALA A 98 -17.52 10.44 -12.95
CA ALA A 98 -17.62 11.68 -13.71
C ALA A 98 -16.73 11.69 -14.97
N GLY A 99 -17.38 11.75 -16.13
CA GLY A 99 -16.69 11.87 -17.42
C GLY A 99 -16.01 10.57 -17.84
N TRP A 100 -14.90 10.69 -18.56
CA TRP A 100 -14.17 9.54 -19.06
C TRP A 100 -13.59 8.71 -17.91
N TRP A 101 -13.86 7.39 -17.90
CA TRP A 101 -13.32 6.40 -16.95
C TRP A 101 -12.18 5.61 -17.62
N ARG A 102 -11.06 5.44 -16.90
CA ARG A 102 -9.89 4.64 -17.29
C ARG A 102 -9.34 3.90 -16.07
N SER A 103 -8.81 2.70 -16.26
CA SER A 103 -7.99 2.02 -15.24
C SER A 103 -7.14 0.90 -15.85
N PRO A 104 -5.95 0.58 -15.32
CA PRO A 104 -5.10 1.49 -14.56
C PRO A 104 -4.65 2.67 -15.45
N VAL A 105 -4.27 3.79 -14.83
CA VAL A 105 -3.53 4.87 -15.50
C VAL A 105 -2.24 5.16 -14.75
N ALA A 106 -1.33 5.97 -15.31
CA ALA A 106 -0.13 6.35 -14.58
C ALA A 106 0.39 7.76 -14.88
N LEU A 107 1.07 8.34 -13.88
CA LEU A 107 1.80 9.61 -14.00
C LEU A 107 3.28 9.40 -13.67
N TYR A 108 4.13 10.18 -14.34
CA TYR A 108 5.55 10.29 -14.05
C TYR A 108 5.84 11.41 -13.06
N SER A 109 6.83 11.21 -12.21
CA SER A 109 7.43 12.24 -11.38
C SER A 109 8.96 12.19 -11.46
N THR A 110 9.58 13.36 -11.53
CA THR A 110 11.03 13.56 -11.41
C THR A 110 11.42 14.11 -10.03
N THR A 111 10.52 14.12 -9.04
CA THR A 111 10.83 14.61 -7.69
C THR A 111 11.95 13.78 -7.08
N ALA A 112 13.05 14.44 -6.74
CA ALA A 112 14.18 13.81 -6.08
C ALA A 112 13.86 13.49 -4.62
N ALA A 113 14.59 12.54 -4.02
CA ALA A 113 14.40 12.14 -2.63
C ALA A 113 14.50 13.34 -1.66
N ALA A 114 15.44 14.25 -1.89
CA ALA A 114 15.63 15.45 -1.08
C ALA A 114 14.45 16.43 -1.13
N ASP A 115 13.63 16.37 -2.18
CA ASP A 115 12.49 17.25 -2.40
C ASP A 115 11.16 16.63 -1.93
N LEU A 116 11.14 15.35 -1.55
CA LEU A 116 9.93 14.68 -1.06
C LEU A 116 9.26 15.39 0.13
N PRO A 117 9.98 16.00 1.10
CA PRO A 117 9.34 16.81 2.14
C PRO A 117 8.54 18.00 1.62
N SER A 118 8.77 18.44 0.38
CA SER A 118 8.01 19.51 -0.29
C SER A 118 6.90 19.01 -1.22
N GLY A 119 6.71 17.69 -1.30
CA GLY A 119 5.67 17.06 -2.11
C GLY A 119 6.15 16.52 -3.47
N VAL A 120 5.54 15.42 -3.90
CA VAL A 120 5.67 14.87 -5.25
C VAL A 120 5.10 15.85 -6.27
N LYS A 121 5.81 16.04 -7.38
CA LYS A 121 5.43 16.89 -8.51
C LYS A 121 5.33 16.05 -9.78
N TRP A 122 4.25 16.22 -10.51
CA TRP A 122 4.01 15.50 -11.76
C TRP A 122 4.81 16.10 -12.91
N SER A 123 5.45 15.24 -13.69
CA SER A 123 6.30 15.59 -14.84
C SER A 123 5.69 15.18 -16.19
N GLY A 124 4.62 14.40 -16.17
CA GLY A 124 3.89 13.99 -17.38
C GLY A 124 2.98 12.79 -17.09
N ALA A 125 2.11 12.49 -18.05
CA ALA A 125 1.25 11.32 -17.99
C ALA A 125 1.75 10.23 -18.95
N VAL A 126 1.49 8.96 -18.60
CA VAL A 126 1.52 7.89 -19.59
C VAL A 126 0.37 8.15 -20.57
N GLY A 127 0.71 8.29 -21.85
CA GLY A 127 -0.22 8.72 -22.90
C GLY A 127 -0.11 10.18 -23.36
N GLY A 128 0.85 10.94 -22.82
CA GLY A 128 1.15 12.31 -23.26
C GLY A 128 0.24 13.34 -22.61
N ASP A 129 -0.66 13.94 -23.39
CA ASP A 129 -1.51 15.06 -22.96
C ASP A 129 -2.55 14.68 -21.90
N ALA A 130 -2.88 13.39 -21.76
CA ALA A 130 -3.79 12.88 -20.74
C ALA A 130 -3.27 11.54 -20.21
N ALA A 131 -3.65 11.21 -18.98
CA ALA A 131 -3.39 9.89 -18.40
C ALA A 131 -4.27 8.85 -19.10
N GLN A 132 -3.67 8.11 -20.03
CA GLN A 132 -4.33 7.05 -20.79
C GLN A 132 -4.38 5.74 -19.99
N GLN A 133 -5.31 4.88 -20.38
CA GLN A 133 -5.38 3.52 -19.85
C GLN A 133 -4.10 2.75 -20.24
N LEU A 134 -3.46 2.08 -19.28
CA LEU A 134 -2.19 1.38 -19.53
C LEU A 134 -2.35 0.21 -20.53
N TRP A 135 -3.54 -0.39 -20.57
CA TRP A 135 -3.95 -1.34 -21.59
C TRP A 135 -5.40 -1.09 -22.00
N GLU A 136 -5.72 -1.23 -23.28
CA GLU A 136 -7.03 -0.88 -23.81
C GLU A 136 -8.08 -1.97 -23.51
N TYR A 137 -9.15 -1.60 -22.81
CA TYR A 137 -10.38 -2.38 -22.68
C TYR A 137 -11.60 -1.48 -22.45
N GLU A 138 -12.79 -2.04 -22.67
CA GLU A 138 -14.07 -1.41 -22.37
C GLU A 138 -14.50 -1.70 -20.93
N HIS A 139 -14.77 -0.66 -20.15
CA HIS A 139 -15.35 -0.80 -18.82
C HIS A 139 -16.78 -1.35 -18.87
N ASP A 140 -17.16 -2.13 -17.86
CA ASP A 140 -18.49 -2.78 -17.75
C ASP A 140 -18.86 -3.65 -18.97
N ASN A 141 -17.87 -4.34 -19.54
CA ASN A 141 -18.08 -5.30 -20.61
C ASN A 141 -18.71 -6.62 -20.09
N PRO A 142 -19.14 -7.54 -20.99
CA PRO A 142 -19.79 -8.79 -20.59
C PRO A 142 -18.96 -9.72 -19.70
N GLU A 143 -17.63 -9.61 -19.69
CA GLU A 143 -16.74 -10.48 -18.91
C GLU A 143 -16.38 -9.85 -17.56
N PHE A 144 -16.01 -8.57 -17.53
CA PHE A 144 -15.58 -7.84 -16.34
C PHE A 144 -15.90 -6.34 -16.40
N SER A 145 -15.78 -5.64 -15.27
CA SER A 145 -16.07 -4.21 -15.13
C SER A 145 -14.84 -3.32 -15.22
N THR A 146 -13.76 -3.72 -14.54
CA THR A 146 -12.53 -2.91 -14.46
C THR A 146 -11.33 -3.77 -14.08
N VAL A 147 -10.14 -3.23 -14.30
CA VAL A 147 -8.84 -3.81 -13.97
C VAL A 147 -8.16 -2.89 -12.96
N LEU A 148 -7.89 -3.39 -11.76
CA LEU A 148 -7.32 -2.62 -10.65
C LEU A 148 -5.90 -3.08 -10.37
N PRO A 149 -4.89 -2.19 -10.32
CA PRO A 149 -3.53 -2.59 -9.99
C PRO A 149 -3.43 -2.93 -8.50
N SER A 150 -2.63 -3.94 -8.13
CA SER A 150 -2.32 -4.20 -6.72
C SER A 150 -0.90 -3.76 -6.35
N ASP A 151 0.09 -4.01 -7.20
CA ASP A 151 1.46 -3.52 -7.03
C ASP A 151 2.26 -3.52 -8.35
N VAL A 152 3.33 -2.74 -8.39
CA VAL A 152 4.26 -2.59 -9.53
C VAL A 152 5.72 -2.73 -9.06
N ILE A 153 6.56 -3.42 -9.83
CA ILE A 153 7.99 -3.62 -9.55
C ILE A 153 8.82 -3.44 -10.82
N THR A 154 10.06 -3.00 -10.65
CA THR A 154 11.06 -2.95 -11.71
C THR A 154 12.14 -3.98 -11.41
N ILE A 155 12.41 -4.86 -12.36
CA ILE A 155 13.45 -5.91 -12.29
C ILE A 155 14.35 -5.73 -13.50
N GLY A 156 15.59 -5.30 -13.26
CA GLY A 156 16.48 -4.82 -14.33
C GLY A 156 15.82 -3.70 -15.13
N ASP A 157 15.73 -3.86 -16.44
CA ASP A 157 15.17 -2.86 -17.36
C ASP A 157 13.67 -3.08 -17.65
N THR A 158 13.01 -4.03 -16.97
CA THR A 158 11.60 -4.37 -17.20
C THR A 158 10.75 -4.09 -15.97
N MET A 159 9.63 -3.42 -16.18
CA MET A 159 8.61 -3.21 -15.17
C MET A 159 7.53 -4.28 -15.28
N TYR A 160 7.02 -4.74 -14.15
CA TYR A 160 5.91 -5.69 -14.05
C TYR A 160 4.81 -5.08 -13.19
N LEU A 161 3.57 -5.29 -13.59
CA LEU A 161 2.38 -4.79 -12.89
C LEU A 161 1.44 -5.96 -12.64
N HIS A 162 1.13 -6.23 -11.38
CA HIS A 162 0.08 -7.17 -11.04
C HIS A 162 -1.26 -6.44 -11.00
N VAL A 163 -2.27 -7.01 -11.65
CA VAL A 163 -3.62 -6.45 -11.71
C VAL A 163 -4.69 -7.47 -11.34
N MET A 164 -5.78 -6.96 -10.79
CA MET A 164 -7.00 -7.68 -10.42
C MET A 164 -8.09 -7.34 -11.42
N VAL A 165 -8.56 -8.34 -12.18
CA VAL A 165 -9.69 -8.14 -13.09
C VAL A 165 -10.98 -8.42 -12.34
N ASN A 166 -11.83 -7.40 -12.25
CA ASN A 166 -12.97 -7.37 -11.34
C ASN A 166 -14.30 -7.23 -12.11
N LYS A 167 -15.33 -7.98 -11.68
CA LYS A 167 -16.72 -7.81 -12.12
C LYS A 167 -17.53 -7.08 -11.05
N GLY A 168 -17.84 -5.81 -11.31
CA GLY A 168 -18.19 -4.87 -10.23
C GLY A 168 -17.01 -4.69 -9.26
N LEU A 169 -17.26 -4.05 -8.11
CA LEU A 169 -16.24 -3.93 -7.07
C LEU A 169 -16.29 -5.15 -6.15
N GLY A 170 -15.15 -5.82 -5.93
CA GLY A 170 -14.99 -6.88 -4.93
C GLY A 170 -15.10 -8.31 -5.46
N THR A 171 -15.52 -8.53 -6.70
CA THR A 171 -15.55 -9.86 -7.33
C THR A 171 -14.41 -10.01 -8.32
N VAL A 172 -13.31 -10.59 -7.87
CA VAL A 172 -12.16 -10.90 -8.73
C VAL A 172 -12.51 -12.08 -9.61
N VAL A 173 -12.38 -11.90 -10.93
CA VAL A 173 -12.62 -12.95 -11.95
C VAL A 173 -11.33 -13.69 -12.26
N TRP A 174 -10.20 -12.97 -12.26
CA TRP A 174 -8.83 -13.51 -12.24
C TRP A 174 -7.86 -12.39 -11.84
N THR A 175 -6.60 -12.75 -11.65
CA THR A 175 -5.50 -11.78 -11.63
C THR A 175 -4.46 -12.11 -12.69
N GLU A 176 -3.65 -11.14 -13.07
CA GLU A 176 -2.64 -11.32 -14.10
C GLU A 176 -1.48 -10.35 -13.95
N ILE A 177 -0.41 -10.61 -14.70
CA ILE A 177 0.78 -9.75 -14.72
C ILE A 177 0.97 -9.16 -16.11
N TRP A 178 1.13 -7.84 -16.16
CA TRP A 178 1.56 -7.10 -17.34
C TRP A 178 3.04 -6.73 -17.23
N LYS A 179 3.67 -6.43 -18.36
CA LYS A 179 5.05 -5.93 -18.39
C LYS A 179 5.18 -4.70 -19.29
N SER A 180 6.18 -3.88 -18.98
CA SER A 180 6.65 -2.75 -19.78
C SER A 180 8.17 -2.78 -19.88
N ALA A 181 8.71 -2.58 -21.08
CA ALA A 181 10.15 -2.52 -21.35
C ALA A 181 10.63 -1.11 -21.75
N ASP A 182 9.78 -0.11 -21.56
CA ASP A 182 9.98 1.27 -22.01
C ASP A 182 9.62 2.29 -20.93
N ASN A 183 10.03 2.01 -19.70
CA ASN A 183 9.79 2.87 -18.54
C ASN A 183 8.31 3.10 -18.22
N GLY A 184 7.47 2.09 -18.44
CA GLY A 184 6.04 2.15 -18.13
C GLY A 184 5.19 2.87 -19.19
N ALA A 185 5.76 3.19 -20.36
CA ALA A 185 5.05 3.93 -21.41
C ALA A 185 4.06 3.04 -22.18
N THR A 186 4.42 1.78 -22.43
CA THR A 186 3.54 0.77 -23.02
C THR A 186 3.52 -0.51 -22.20
N TRP A 187 2.35 -1.16 -22.13
CA TRP A 187 2.14 -2.36 -21.35
C TRP A 187 1.56 -3.49 -22.19
N GLN A 188 2.00 -4.71 -21.90
CA GLN A 188 1.54 -5.92 -22.55
C GLN A 188 1.31 -7.04 -21.54
N HIS A 189 0.31 -7.88 -21.80
CA HIS A 189 0.11 -9.11 -21.04
C HIS A 189 1.35 -10.01 -21.13
N THR A 190 1.73 -10.59 -20.00
CA THR A 190 2.80 -11.59 -19.96
C THR A 190 2.29 -12.99 -20.29
N GLY A 191 0.99 -13.23 -20.14
CA GLY A 191 0.36 -14.56 -20.17
C GLY A 191 0.21 -15.18 -18.78
N ALA A 192 0.86 -14.63 -17.74
CA ALA A 192 0.65 -15.05 -16.37
C ALA A 192 -0.77 -14.69 -15.91
N LYS A 193 -1.62 -15.69 -15.72
CA LYS A 193 -3.00 -15.55 -15.27
C LYS A 193 -3.26 -16.50 -14.11
N PHE A 194 -3.81 -15.98 -13.02
CA PHE A 194 -4.08 -16.72 -11.79
C PHE A 194 -5.58 -16.82 -11.54
N ALA A 195 -6.03 -18.01 -11.13
CA ALA A 195 -7.42 -18.26 -10.81
C ALA A 195 -7.85 -17.43 -9.59
N PRO A 196 -9.09 -16.92 -9.55
CA PRO A 196 -9.55 -16.06 -8.46
C PRO A 196 -9.65 -16.79 -7.11
N ASP A 197 -9.72 -18.11 -7.12
CA ASP A 197 -9.77 -19.00 -5.96
C ASP A 197 -8.41 -19.63 -5.62
N LEU A 198 -7.32 -19.21 -6.28
CA LEU A 198 -5.98 -19.70 -5.97
C LEU A 198 -5.66 -19.51 -4.48
N HIS A 199 -5.32 -20.63 -3.83
CA HIS A 199 -5.13 -20.74 -2.37
C HIS A 199 -6.35 -20.27 -1.56
N GLY A 200 -7.57 -20.58 -1.99
CA GLY A 200 -8.79 -20.07 -1.36
C GLY A 200 -9.04 -18.59 -1.64
N GLY A 201 -8.47 -18.06 -2.72
CA GLY A 201 -8.49 -16.66 -3.10
C GLY A 201 -7.64 -15.77 -2.20
N LEU A 202 -6.53 -16.31 -1.67
CA LEU A 202 -5.50 -15.58 -0.93
C LEU A 202 -4.43 -14.96 -1.86
N PHE A 203 -4.51 -15.19 -3.16
CA PHE A 203 -3.62 -14.63 -4.18
C PHE A 203 -4.34 -13.63 -5.10
N GLN A 204 -5.27 -12.84 -4.55
CA GLN A 204 -6.02 -11.87 -5.33
C GLN A 204 -5.38 -10.49 -5.32
N MET A 205 -4.99 -9.99 -4.15
CA MET A 205 -4.33 -8.70 -3.99
C MET A 205 -2.96 -8.96 -3.40
N LEU A 206 -1.90 -8.46 -4.04
CA LEU A 206 -0.54 -8.73 -3.62
C LEU A 206 0.34 -7.49 -3.66
N THR A 207 1.45 -7.59 -2.93
CA THR A 207 2.62 -6.73 -3.04
C THR A 207 3.88 -7.57 -3.19
N TRP A 208 4.92 -6.96 -3.73
CA TRP A 208 6.20 -7.62 -3.96
C TRP A 208 7.42 -6.77 -3.64
N GLY A 209 8.54 -7.44 -3.36
CA GLY A 209 9.85 -6.81 -3.31
C GLY A 209 10.92 -7.79 -3.77
N GLU A 210 11.87 -7.30 -4.55
CA GLU A 210 13.02 -8.08 -5.02
C GLU A 210 14.12 -8.09 -3.95
N GLY A 211 14.56 -9.29 -3.57
CA GLY A 211 15.69 -9.50 -2.68
C GLY A 211 17.02 -9.46 -3.43
N ASP A 212 18.12 -9.38 -2.68
CA ASP A 212 19.49 -9.47 -3.21
C ASP A 212 19.93 -10.93 -3.51
N ASP A 213 19.03 -11.90 -3.32
CA ASP A 213 19.24 -13.34 -3.52
C ASP A 213 18.63 -13.87 -4.85
N GLY A 214 18.13 -12.97 -5.70
CA GLY A 214 17.53 -13.29 -6.99
C GLY A 214 16.12 -13.87 -6.91
N TYR A 215 15.43 -13.63 -5.79
CA TYR A 215 14.01 -13.90 -5.62
C TYR A 215 13.20 -12.61 -5.46
N VAL A 216 11.98 -12.66 -5.98
CA VAL A 216 10.92 -11.73 -5.65
C VAL A 216 10.03 -12.39 -4.60
N TYR A 217 9.82 -11.69 -3.50
CA TYR A 217 8.94 -12.12 -2.41
C TYR A 217 7.59 -11.46 -2.55
N VAL A 218 6.53 -12.23 -2.34
CA VAL A 218 5.15 -11.82 -2.61
C VAL A 218 4.30 -12.07 -1.38
N TYR A 219 3.85 -10.99 -0.74
CA TYR A 219 2.76 -11.09 0.23
C TYR A 219 1.44 -10.88 -0.48
N SER A 220 0.46 -11.73 -0.19
CA SER A 220 -0.86 -11.63 -0.81
C SER A 220 -1.99 -11.95 0.16
N SER A 221 -3.17 -11.42 -0.15
CA SER A 221 -4.43 -11.69 0.53
C SER A 221 -5.62 -11.65 -0.45
N GLY A 222 -6.83 -11.77 0.08
CA GLY A 222 -8.07 -11.57 -0.67
C GLY A 222 -8.38 -10.09 -0.88
N PHE A 223 -8.88 -9.73 -2.06
CA PHE A 223 -9.25 -8.33 -2.36
C PHE A 223 -10.40 -7.82 -1.48
N GLN A 224 -11.20 -8.73 -0.92
CA GLN A 224 -12.36 -8.42 -0.08
C GLN A 224 -11.97 -7.97 1.34
N ARG A 225 -10.67 -8.02 1.70
CA ARG A 225 -10.13 -7.62 3.00
C ARG A 225 -10.69 -8.42 4.19
N ASP A 226 -11.06 -9.67 3.95
CA ASP A 226 -11.65 -10.59 4.92
C ASP A 226 -10.82 -11.87 5.13
N LYS A 227 -9.58 -11.87 4.64
CA LYS A 227 -8.66 -13.02 4.68
C LYS A 227 -7.32 -12.67 5.32
N PRO A 228 -6.59 -13.66 5.86
CA PRO A 228 -5.23 -13.46 6.34
C PRO A 228 -4.24 -13.19 5.20
N MET A 229 -2.97 -13.01 5.55
CA MET A 229 -1.88 -12.82 4.58
C MET A 229 -1.05 -14.09 4.45
N ILE A 230 -0.67 -14.44 3.22
CA ILE A 230 0.27 -15.53 2.90
C ILE A 230 1.52 -14.98 2.22
N LEU A 231 2.59 -15.78 2.19
CA LEU A 231 3.86 -15.46 1.54
C LEU A 231 4.17 -16.47 0.43
N GLN A 232 4.64 -15.98 -0.70
CA GLN A 232 5.27 -16.76 -1.75
C GLN A 232 6.59 -16.13 -2.18
N ARG A 233 7.37 -16.86 -2.96
CA ARG A 233 8.50 -16.30 -3.73
C ARG A 233 8.52 -16.83 -5.15
N VAL A 234 9.19 -16.13 -6.04
CA VAL A 234 9.47 -16.56 -7.41
C VAL A 234 10.86 -16.07 -7.81
N ARG A 235 11.58 -16.79 -8.66
CA ARG A 235 12.84 -16.27 -9.23
C ARG A 235 12.53 -15.00 -10.01
N SER A 236 13.37 -13.96 -9.88
CA SER A 236 13.13 -12.68 -10.57
C SER A 236 12.93 -12.85 -12.08
N GLY A 237 13.73 -13.72 -12.72
CA GLY A 237 13.61 -14.04 -14.15
C GLY A 237 12.41 -14.89 -14.55
N SER A 238 11.63 -15.38 -13.59
CA SER A 238 10.46 -16.24 -13.77
C SER A 238 9.16 -15.63 -13.25
N ILE A 239 9.15 -14.33 -12.94
CA ILE A 239 7.96 -13.63 -12.40
C ILE A 239 6.71 -13.77 -13.28
N ALA A 240 6.88 -13.97 -14.59
CA ALA A 240 5.80 -14.18 -15.55
C ALA A 240 5.39 -15.65 -15.73
N ASP A 241 5.93 -16.58 -14.93
CA ASP A 241 5.56 -18.00 -14.94
C ASP A 241 4.75 -18.34 -13.70
N PRO A 242 3.41 -18.49 -13.80
CA PRO A 242 2.57 -18.88 -12.66
C PRO A 242 3.00 -20.19 -11.99
N GLY A 243 3.61 -21.12 -12.72
CA GLY A 243 4.07 -22.40 -12.19
C GLY A 243 5.36 -22.32 -11.37
N ALA A 244 6.07 -21.18 -11.41
CA ALA A 244 7.34 -20.99 -10.73
C ALA A 244 7.21 -20.43 -9.29
N TYR A 245 5.99 -20.13 -8.85
CA TYR A 245 5.74 -19.55 -7.53
C TYR A 245 5.81 -20.63 -6.44
N GLU A 246 6.66 -20.40 -5.45
CA GLU A 246 6.89 -21.27 -4.31
C GLU A 246 6.21 -20.69 -3.06
N PRO A 247 5.17 -21.34 -2.51
CA PRO A 247 4.53 -20.90 -1.26
C PRO A 247 5.43 -21.13 -0.05
N TRP A 248 5.34 -20.23 0.95
CA TRP A 248 5.87 -20.43 2.30
C TRP A 248 4.77 -21.02 3.18
N GLY A 249 5.07 -22.13 3.85
CA GLY A 249 4.06 -22.84 4.63
C GLY A 249 4.63 -23.68 5.76
N TYR A 250 3.79 -23.97 6.75
CA TYR A 250 4.10 -24.84 7.86
C TYR A 250 3.56 -26.23 7.60
N LYS A 251 4.44 -27.23 7.64
CA LYS A 251 4.09 -28.63 7.46
C LYS A 251 5.05 -29.51 8.28
N ASP A 252 4.51 -30.56 8.90
CA ASP A 252 5.29 -31.56 9.63
C ASP A 252 6.27 -30.95 10.66
N GLY A 253 5.80 -29.92 11.38
CA GLY A 253 6.56 -29.29 12.45
C GLY A 253 7.51 -28.17 12.02
N ASN A 254 7.59 -27.84 10.72
CA ASN A 254 8.57 -26.88 10.21
C ASN A 254 8.00 -25.96 9.13
N TRP A 255 8.50 -24.73 9.09
CA TRP A 255 8.28 -23.81 7.97
C TRP A 255 9.21 -24.13 6.80
N GLY A 256 8.72 -24.00 5.57
CA GLY A 256 9.51 -24.29 4.36
C GLY A 256 8.87 -23.78 3.07
N TRP A 257 9.73 -23.53 2.08
CA TRP A 257 9.30 -23.23 0.71
C TRP A 257 8.76 -24.49 0.03
N GLY A 258 7.69 -24.34 -0.75
CA GLY A 258 7.00 -25.46 -1.43
C GLY A 258 6.00 -26.20 -0.54
N ASN A 259 5.91 -25.88 0.76
CA ASN A 259 4.83 -26.36 1.61
C ASN A 259 3.50 -25.70 1.23
N PRO A 260 2.34 -26.33 1.47
CA PRO A 260 1.05 -25.68 1.27
C PRO A 260 1.01 -24.32 2.00
N PRO A 261 0.53 -23.25 1.36
CA PRO A 261 0.59 -21.92 1.93
C PRO A 261 -0.13 -21.88 3.28
N THR A 262 0.55 -21.34 4.28
CA THR A 262 0.01 -21.15 5.62
C THR A 262 -0.03 -19.64 5.91
N PRO A 263 -1.11 -19.12 6.52
CA PRO A 263 -1.14 -17.73 6.97
C PRO A 263 0.11 -17.34 7.75
N VAL A 264 0.80 -16.29 7.30
CA VAL A 264 1.98 -15.72 7.97
C VAL A 264 1.61 -14.59 8.93
N LEU A 265 0.41 -14.03 8.77
CA LEU A 265 -0.20 -13.08 9.70
C LEU A 265 -1.73 -13.13 9.57
N GLU A 266 -2.40 -13.28 10.69
CA GLU A 266 -3.86 -13.22 10.79
C GLU A 266 -4.35 -11.76 10.80
N GLY A 267 -5.51 -11.51 10.22
CA GLY A 267 -6.09 -10.15 10.18
C GLY A 267 -6.99 -9.91 8.98
N LYS A 268 -7.25 -8.62 8.72
CA LYS A 268 -8.04 -8.12 7.59
C LYS A 268 -7.19 -7.14 6.80
N PHE A 269 -6.64 -7.61 5.69
CA PHE A 269 -5.64 -6.88 4.92
C PHE A 269 -6.25 -6.20 3.70
N GLY A 270 -6.11 -4.89 3.65
CA GLY A 270 -6.26 -4.06 2.46
C GLY A 270 -4.95 -3.94 1.70
N GLU A 271 -4.90 -2.96 0.80
CA GLU A 271 -3.77 -2.66 -0.08
C GLU A 271 -2.43 -2.79 0.65
N LEU A 272 -1.47 -3.47 0.03
CA LEU A 272 -0.20 -3.88 0.61
C LEU A 272 0.97 -3.18 -0.11
N CYS A 273 2.06 -2.91 0.59
CA CYS A 273 3.30 -2.40 0.01
C CYS A 273 4.53 -2.95 0.75
N LEU A 274 5.22 -3.91 0.13
CA LEU A 274 6.48 -4.50 0.59
C LEU A 274 7.63 -3.85 -0.18
N ARG A 275 8.61 -3.27 0.51
CA ARG A 275 9.84 -2.76 -0.12
C ARG A 275 11.07 -3.14 0.69
N PRO A 276 12.15 -3.63 0.05
CA PRO A 276 13.46 -3.62 0.68
C PRO A 276 13.90 -2.15 0.86
N LEU A 277 14.31 -1.78 2.07
CA LEU A 277 14.68 -0.40 2.40
C LEU A 277 15.68 -0.39 3.56
N GLY A 278 16.83 0.27 3.35
CA GLY A 278 17.85 0.43 4.41
C GLY A 278 18.38 -0.88 4.99
N GLY A 279 18.47 -1.94 4.20
CA GLY A 279 18.90 -3.27 4.66
C GLY A 279 17.85 -4.02 5.49
N LYS A 280 16.59 -3.57 5.45
CA LYS A 280 15.41 -4.22 6.04
C LYS A 280 14.34 -4.42 4.98
N TRP A 281 13.29 -5.14 5.37
CA TRP A 281 12.06 -5.25 4.61
C TRP A 281 10.97 -4.48 5.32
N ILE A 282 10.33 -3.57 4.61
CA ILE A 282 9.25 -2.74 5.14
C ILE A 282 7.95 -3.14 4.47
N LEU A 283 6.98 -3.51 5.29
CA LEU A 283 5.62 -3.77 4.86
C LEU A 283 4.72 -2.68 5.42
N THR A 284 4.03 -1.94 4.55
CA THR A 284 2.90 -1.09 4.93
C THR A 284 1.62 -1.66 4.35
N TRP A 285 0.51 -1.48 5.06
CA TRP A 285 -0.79 -1.94 4.57
C TRP A 285 -1.95 -1.18 5.17
N PHE A 286 -3.07 -1.17 4.45
CA PHE A 286 -4.35 -0.82 5.05
C PHE A 286 -4.83 -1.96 5.95
N ASN A 287 -4.74 -1.78 7.26
CA ASN A 287 -5.35 -2.67 8.24
C ASN A 287 -6.85 -2.35 8.33
N ALA A 288 -7.64 -3.09 7.55
CA ALA A 288 -9.09 -2.92 7.50
C ALA A 288 -9.79 -3.35 8.80
N GLY A 289 -9.16 -4.20 9.60
CA GLY A 289 -9.70 -4.67 10.88
C GLY A 289 -9.71 -3.59 11.95
N ASP A 290 -8.64 -2.80 12.00
CA ASP A 290 -8.46 -1.71 12.98
C ASP A 290 -8.65 -0.31 12.36
N TYR A 291 -9.05 -0.24 11.08
CA TYR A 291 -9.25 0.98 10.31
C TYR A 291 -8.06 1.96 10.41
N ARG A 292 -6.90 1.52 9.93
CA ARG A 292 -5.64 2.30 9.97
C ARG A 292 -4.65 1.82 8.92
N ILE A 293 -3.61 2.60 8.63
CA ILE A 293 -2.41 2.12 7.92
C ILE A 293 -1.37 1.75 8.97
N ASP A 294 -0.95 0.50 8.95
CA ASP A 294 0.14 0.00 9.79
C ASP A 294 1.42 -0.16 8.95
N GLY A 295 2.56 -0.06 9.63
CA GLY A 295 3.88 -0.36 9.09
C GLY A 295 4.58 -1.41 9.93
N MET A 296 5.37 -2.26 9.28
CA MET A 296 6.17 -3.31 9.90
C MET A 296 7.60 -3.31 9.35
N ILE A 297 8.58 -3.55 10.23
CA ILE A 297 9.99 -3.69 9.89
C ILE A 297 10.42 -5.13 10.15
N MET A 298 11.05 -5.74 9.15
CA MET A 298 11.51 -7.13 9.19
C MET A 298 12.97 -7.22 8.74
N ASP A 299 13.70 -8.19 9.29
CA ASP A 299 15.06 -8.49 8.83
C ASP A 299 15.05 -9.26 7.51
N THR A 300 14.06 -10.14 7.32
CA THR A 300 13.88 -10.96 6.11
C THR A 300 12.40 -11.09 5.78
N PRO A 301 12.01 -11.45 4.54
CA PRO A 301 10.62 -11.70 4.18
C PRO A 301 9.99 -12.87 4.95
N THR A 302 10.80 -13.76 5.53
CA THR A 302 10.32 -14.91 6.32
C THR A 302 10.38 -14.66 7.83
N SER A 303 10.68 -13.43 8.27
CA SER A 303 10.65 -13.08 9.69
C SER A 303 9.27 -13.38 10.30
N ASN A 304 9.25 -13.72 11.60
CA ASN A 304 7.99 -13.96 12.31
C ASN A 304 7.19 -12.65 12.45
N LEU A 305 6.13 -12.50 11.65
CA LEU A 305 5.34 -11.25 11.58
C LEU A 305 4.56 -10.97 12.87
N HIS A 306 4.37 -11.98 13.74
CA HIS A 306 3.74 -11.77 15.04
C HIS A 306 4.66 -11.04 16.03
N GLU A 307 5.97 -11.12 15.83
CA GLU A 307 7.00 -10.54 16.72
C GLU A 307 7.71 -9.33 16.10
N ALA A 308 7.60 -9.14 14.79
CA ALA A 308 8.20 -8.03 14.07
C ALA A 308 7.76 -6.66 14.61
N GLN A 309 8.68 -5.70 14.60
CA GLN A 309 8.41 -4.32 15.00
C GLN A 309 7.30 -3.75 14.11
N ARG A 310 6.25 -3.23 14.75
CA ARG A 310 5.10 -2.63 14.07
C ARG A 310 4.71 -1.32 14.73
N ALA A 311 4.16 -0.41 13.94
CA ALA A 311 3.51 0.79 14.45
C ALA A 311 2.35 1.18 13.53
N THR A 312 1.34 1.81 14.10
CA THR A 312 0.32 2.50 13.31
C THR A 312 0.91 3.79 12.80
N LEU A 313 0.83 3.99 11.48
CA LEU A 313 1.36 5.16 10.81
C LEU A 313 0.29 6.22 10.62
N ILE A 314 -0.92 5.82 10.23
CA ILE A 314 -2.06 6.74 10.00
C ILE A 314 -3.32 6.07 10.51
N HIS A 315 -4.12 6.79 11.28
CA HIS A 315 -5.37 6.31 11.83
C HIS A 315 -6.56 6.64 10.93
N GLY A 316 -7.57 5.78 10.97
CA GLY A 316 -8.91 6.07 10.53
C GLY A 316 -9.52 7.22 11.32
N GLY A 317 -10.10 8.17 10.60
CA GLY A 317 -10.83 9.30 11.16
C GLY A 317 -12.26 9.37 10.66
N GLU A 318 -12.97 10.37 11.17
CA GLU A 318 -14.31 10.75 10.71
C GLU A 318 -14.23 11.95 9.77
N TRP A 319 -15.14 12.02 8.80
CA TRP A 319 -15.25 13.17 7.91
C TRP A 319 -15.44 14.47 8.72
N GLY A 320 -14.62 15.48 8.44
CA GLY A 320 -14.64 16.77 9.15
C GLY A 320 -13.81 16.82 10.44
N ASN A 321 -13.24 15.69 10.88
CA ASN A 321 -12.35 15.58 12.04
C ASN A 321 -10.97 15.03 11.65
N GLU A 322 -10.52 15.34 10.43
CA GLU A 322 -9.25 14.86 9.89
C GLU A 322 -8.09 15.78 10.30
N ASP A 323 -6.91 15.19 10.47
CA ASP A 323 -5.68 15.91 10.78
C ASP A 323 -4.47 15.21 10.12
N ASP A 324 -3.26 15.56 10.53
CA ASP A 324 -2.01 14.98 10.01
C ASP A 324 -1.86 13.48 10.26
N THR A 325 -2.65 12.93 11.18
CA THR A 325 -2.57 11.53 11.64
C THR A 325 -3.89 10.77 11.48
N HIS A 326 -5.01 11.45 11.22
CA HIS A 326 -6.34 10.88 11.05
C HIS A 326 -6.93 11.24 9.68
N VAL A 327 -7.32 10.22 8.92
CA VAL A 327 -7.90 10.39 7.57
C VAL A 327 -9.22 9.63 7.47
N ALA A 328 -10.26 10.26 6.94
CA ALA A 328 -11.54 9.59 6.73
C ALA A 328 -11.50 8.67 5.51
N GLN A 329 -12.05 7.46 5.63
CA GLN A 329 -12.10 6.39 4.63
C GLN A 329 -10.76 6.19 3.88
N LEU A 330 -9.66 6.17 4.62
CA LEU A 330 -8.34 5.95 4.08
C LEU A 330 -8.12 4.50 3.62
N TYR A 331 -7.18 4.32 2.68
CA TYR A 331 -6.65 3.02 2.27
C TYR A 331 -5.33 3.22 1.49
N GLY A 332 -4.69 2.14 1.04
CA GLY A 332 -3.35 2.22 0.45
C GLY A 332 -2.26 2.32 1.52
N GLY A 333 -1.36 3.29 1.37
CA GLY A 333 -0.17 3.43 2.21
C GLY A 333 1.07 2.92 1.51
N TYR A 334 1.34 3.39 0.29
CA TYR A 334 2.44 2.91 -0.55
C TYR A 334 3.72 3.72 -0.35
N ILE A 335 4.85 3.04 -0.15
CA ILE A 335 6.14 3.68 0.11
C ILE A 335 6.70 4.33 -1.16
N ILE A 336 6.87 5.65 -1.15
CA ILE A 336 7.39 6.44 -2.28
C ILE A 336 8.91 6.25 -2.40
N PRO A 337 9.45 5.89 -3.57
CA PRO A 337 10.90 5.78 -3.80
C PRO A 337 11.64 7.08 -3.44
N GLY A 338 12.72 6.94 -2.67
CA GLY A 338 13.43 8.06 -2.04
C GLY A 338 13.19 8.17 -0.53
N SER A 339 12.20 7.43 0.00
CA SER A 339 12.05 7.20 1.44
C SER A 339 13.28 6.54 2.07
N THR A 340 13.40 6.63 3.39
CA THR A 340 14.39 5.92 4.22
C THR A 340 13.72 5.32 5.46
N LEU A 341 14.39 4.45 6.21
CA LEU A 341 13.84 3.87 7.45
C LEU A 341 13.41 4.92 8.49
N GLY A 342 14.16 6.02 8.59
CA GLY A 342 13.87 7.11 9.52
C GLY A 342 12.93 8.19 8.97
N ASP A 343 12.62 8.15 7.68
CA ASP A 343 11.84 9.17 6.97
C ASP A 343 11.11 8.53 5.78
N LEU A 344 9.92 7.99 6.05
CA LEU A 344 9.07 7.38 5.05
C LEU A 344 8.15 8.43 4.43
N HIS A 345 7.98 8.36 3.12
CA HIS A 345 6.92 9.07 2.41
C HIS A 345 5.92 8.06 1.86
N LEU A 346 4.63 8.28 2.12
CA LEU A 346 3.55 7.36 1.77
C LEU A 346 2.56 8.03 0.82
N ALA A 347 2.15 7.32 -0.22
CA ALA A 347 0.96 7.63 -1.01
C ALA A 347 -0.26 6.95 -0.37
N VAL A 348 -1.25 7.74 0.05
CA VAL A 348 -2.42 7.32 0.81
C VAL A 348 -3.68 7.73 0.07
N SER A 349 -4.57 6.78 -0.17
CA SER A 349 -5.83 7.04 -0.86
C SER A 349 -6.94 7.38 0.13
N GLN A 350 -7.91 8.15 -0.34
CA GLN A 350 -9.11 8.49 0.39
C GLN A 350 -10.31 8.54 -0.55
N TRP A 351 -11.40 7.89 -0.15
CA TRP A 351 -12.63 7.86 -0.92
C TRP A 351 -13.88 8.07 -0.02
N ASN A 352 -14.58 9.19 -0.20
CA ASN A 352 -15.92 9.34 0.34
C ASN A 352 -16.93 8.55 -0.48
N THR A 353 -17.39 7.43 0.06
CA THR A 353 -18.29 6.53 -0.68
C THR A 353 -19.76 6.89 -0.60
N THR A 354 -20.09 7.88 0.23
CA THR A 354 -21.44 8.46 0.30
C THR A 354 -21.61 9.47 -0.83
N ASP A 355 -20.66 10.38 -0.98
CA ASP A 355 -20.74 11.51 -1.92
C ASP A 355 -19.96 11.30 -3.21
N ASN A 356 -19.18 10.22 -3.30
CA ASN A 356 -18.21 9.93 -4.36
C ASN A 356 -17.11 11.01 -4.51
N TRP A 357 -16.91 11.81 -3.47
CA TRP A 357 -15.89 12.87 -3.39
C TRP A 357 -15.57 13.26 -1.94
N PRO A 358 -14.28 13.38 -1.55
CA PRO A 358 -13.10 13.21 -2.39
C PRO A 358 -12.87 11.76 -2.83
N TYR A 359 -12.17 11.62 -3.96
CA TYR A 359 -11.59 10.37 -4.43
C TYR A 359 -10.18 10.72 -4.92
N ARG A 360 -9.21 10.65 -4.00
CA ARG A 360 -7.88 11.26 -4.18
C ARG A 360 -6.77 10.45 -3.55
N VAL A 361 -5.56 10.76 -3.97
CA VAL A 361 -4.30 10.30 -3.35
C VAL A 361 -3.62 11.48 -2.68
N MET A 362 -3.03 11.25 -1.51
CA MET A 362 -2.34 12.21 -0.65
C MET A 362 -0.94 11.70 -0.33
N GLN A 363 -0.02 12.61 -0.05
CA GLN A 363 1.30 12.28 0.46
C GLN A 363 1.38 12.54 1.96
N PHE A 364 1.86 11.54 2.69
CA PHE A 364 2.22 11.66 4.10
C PHE A 364 3.72 11.49 4.26
N ARG A 365 4.27 12.10 5.31
CA ARG A 365 5.65 11.89 5.77
C ARG A 365 5.60 11.32 7.19
N VAL A 366 6.34 10.25 7.42
CA VAL A 366 6.41 9.53 8.68
C VAL A 366 7.87 9.43 9.12
N GLN A 367 8.19 10.02 10.26
CA GLN A 367 9.54 10.05 10.82
C GLN A 367 9.58 9.31 12.16
N GLY A 368 10.73 8.69 12.45
CA GLY A 368 10.94 7.94 13.69
C GLY A 368 10.47 6.48 13.66
N PHE A 369 9.99 5.97 12.52
CA PHE A 369 9.49 4.60 12.41
C PHE A 369 10.60 3.54 12.54
N GLY A 370 11.72 3.72 11.83
CA GLY A 370 12.90 2.85 11.90
C GLY A 370 14.10 3.49 12.59
N ALA A 371 13.86 4.45 13.49
CA ALA A 371 14.89 5.18 14.24
C ALA A 371 15.30 4.48 15.54
#